data_AF-A0A819KS40-F1
#
_entry.id   AF-A0A819KS40-F1
#
_cell.length_a   1.000
_cell.length_b   1.000
_cell.length_c   1.000
_cell.angle_alpha   90.00
_cell.angle_beta   90.00
_cell.angle_gamma   90.00
#
_symmetry.space_group_name_H-M   'P 1'
#
loop_
_entity.id
_entity.type
_entity.pdbx_description
1 polymer ?
#
loop_
_entity_poly.entity_id
_entity_poly.type
_entity_poly.pdbx_seq_one_letter_code
_entity_poly.pdbx_strand_id
1 'polypeptide(L)'
;MSKDTQINERTTSSNDLYLDEPCIKKELYSNEVFGFGSMQGWRKTNEDFSKYLMPFDNHLWKDWAFFSIFDGHNGIETAKNAAHLIGKYLLESFSKLQSNIEIDIAQFNDIVKKTFIQLDKHLREFVQDNSGSIASLIGPKNIYLINIGDSRGIIISKDGQVLSTTKDHKPSVRKEQERIRKTGGHITKSGNDVLRVENQLATTRALGDYSLDKHIIPALPDIIEYPRDSSASYLIIASDGIWDVMNNEQVALFVSQRASNSRLDQIISELFDQCLKEESSDNMTAYIVKLD
;
A
#
# COMPACT_ATOMS: atom_id res chain seq x y z
N MET A 1 44.85 11.77 -38.06
CA MET A 1 44.34 12.82 -37.14
C MET A 1 42.93 13.14 -37.60
N SER A 2 41.83 12.98 -36.86
CA SER A 2 41.60 12.64 -35.46
C SER A 2 40.16 12.10 -35.30
N LYS A 3 40.06 10.97 -34.59
CA LYS A 3 39.05 10.61 -33.58
C LYS A 3 37.59 10.55 -34.02
N ASP A 4 37.22 9.38 -34.53
CA ASP A 4 35.88 8.80 -34.32
C ASP A 4 35.64 8.66 -32.81
N THR A 5 34.64 9.37 -32.31
CA THR A 5 34.19 9.25 -30.93
C THR A 5 33.10 8.19 -30.90
N GLN A 6 33.48 6.94 -30.59
CA GLN A 6 32.51 5.91 -30.22
C GLN A 6 31.81 6.35 -28.94
N ILE A 7 30.53 6.67 -29.08
CA ILE A 7 29.62 6.83 -27.96
C ILE A 7 29.39 5.43 -27.40
N ASN A 8 30.07 5.11 -26.30
CA ASN A 8 29.77 3.94 -25.49
C ASN A 8 28.36 4.12 -24.91
N GLU A 9 27.37 3.48 -25.53
CA GLU A 9 26.10 3.20 -24.87
C GLU A 9 26.40 2.33 -23.64
N ARG A 10 26.40 2.97 -22.46
CA ARG A 10 26.31 2.26 -21.18
C ARG A 10 24.97 1.54 -21.18
N THR A 11 25.00 0.27 -21.53
CA THR A 11 24.00 -0.69 -21.09
C THR A 11 23.98 -0.65 -19.56
N THR A 12 22.93 -0.05 -19.00
CA THR A 12 22.64 -0.12 -17.57
C THR A 12 22.35 -1.59 -17.26
N SER A 13 23.38 -2.29 -16.78
CA SER A 13 23.22 -3.64 -16.24
C SER A 13 22.17 -3.60 -15.14
N SER A 14 21.35 -4.63 -15.04
CA SER A 14 20.33 -4.85 -14.00
C SER A 14 20.82 -4.77 -12.54
N ASN A 15 22.13 -4.56 -12.32
CA ASN A 15 22.78 -4.43 -11.01
C ASN A 15 22.53 -3.09 -10.29
N ASP A 16 21.82 -2.12 -10.87
CA ASP A 16 21.71 -0.80 -10.25
C ASP A 16 20.54 -0.62 -9.27
N LEU A 17 19.62 -1.59 -9.15
CA LEU A 17 18.46 -1.50 -8.25
C LEU A 17 18.64 -2.27 -6.92
N TYR A 18 19.53 -3.26 -6.91
CA TYR A 18 19.70 -4.20 -5.81
C TYR A 18 21.06 -4.06 -5.12
N LEU A 19 21.11 -4.47 -3.86
CA LEU A 19 22.31 -4.63 -3.05
C LEU A 19 22.97 -5.99 -3.31
N ASP A 20 24.24 -6.13 -2.95
CA ASP A 20 24.95 -7.42 -2.98
C ASP A 20 24.48 -8.38 -1.88
N GLU A 21 23.96 -7.83 -0.76
CA GLU A 21 23.36 -8.55 0.35
C GLU A 21 22.13 -7.78 0.88
N PRO A 22 21.08 -8.46 1.38
CA PRO A 22 19.88 -7.79 1.84
C PRO A 22 20.12 -7.05 3.15
N CYS A 23 19.59 -5.83 3.25
CA CYS A 23 19.52 -5.11 4.51
C CYS A 23 18.40 -5.70 5.39
N ILE A 24 18.77 -6.64 6.25
CA ILE A 24 17.84 -7.37 7.14
C ILE A 24 17.51 -6.64 8.45
N LYS A 25 18.02 -5.42 8.63
CA LYS A 25 17.68 -4.61 9.80
C LYS A 25 16.20 -4.23 9.72
N LYS A 26 15.46 -4.55 10.78
CA LYS A 26 14.03 -4.31 10.87
C LYS A 26 13.75 -3.13 11.81
N GLU A 27 12.92 -2.21 11.37
CA GLU A 27 12.24 -1.27 12.25
C GLU A 27 10.98 -1.97 12.76
N LEU A 28 10.87 -2.16 14.07
CA LEU A 28 9.81 -2.93 14.69
C LEU A 28 9.19 -2.14 15.83
N TYR A 29 7.86 -2.17 15.93
CA TYR A 29 7.12 -1.59 17.03
C TYR A 29 5.88 -2.43 17.31
N SER A 30 5.55 -2.64 18.58
CA SER A 30 4.25 -3.20 18.95
C SER A 30 3.73 -2.59 20.24
N ASN A 31 2.41 -2.64 20.37
CA ASN A 31 1.69 -2.46 21.63
C ASN A 31 0.56 -3.50 21.70
N GLU A 32 -0.35 -3.34 22.67
CA GLU A 32 -1.45 -4.29 22.86
C GLU A 32 -2.43 -4.34 21.69
N VAL A 33 -2.52 -3.28 20.88
CA VAL A 33 -3.49 -3.12 19.78
C VAL A 33 -2.90 -3.51 18.44
N PHE A 34 -1.66 -3.13 18.14
CA PHE A 34 -1.06 -3.40 16.84
C PHE A 34 0.46 -3.66 16.89
N GLY A 35 0.94 -4.35 15.87
CA GLY A 35 2.35 -4.46 15.52
C GLY A 35 2.61 -3.78 14.18
N PHE A 36 3.82 -3.27 14.03
CA PHE A 36 4.36 -2.65 12.84
C PHE A 36 5.76 -3.22 12.57
N GLY A 37 6.08 -3.38 11.29
CA GLY A 37 7.44 -3.59 10.85
C GLY A 37 7.73 -2.94 9.50
N SER A 38 8.98 -2.52 9.29
CA SER A 38 9.53 -2.19 7.97
C SER A 38 10.96 -2.74 7.82
N MET A 39 11.29 -3.24 6.64
CA MET A 39 12.60 -3.79 6.28
C MET A 39 12.93 -3.47 4.82
N GLN A 40 14.15 -3.00 4.59
CA GLN A 40 14.60 -2.61 3.25
C GLN A 40 14.80 -3.80 2.30
N GLY A 41 15.31 -4.94 2.81
CA GLY A 41 15.54 -6.11 1.98
C GLY A 41 16.64 -5.87 0.94
N TRP A 42 16.41 -6.30 -0.30
CA TRP A 42 17.42 -6.30 -1.36
C TRP A 42 17.53 -4.97 -2.12
N ARG A 43 16.56 -4.06 -2.00
CA ARG A 43 16.60 -2.76 -2.70
C ARG A 43 17.70 -1.87 -2.12
N LYS A 44 18.27 -0.98 -2.94
CA LYS A 44 19.28 0.01 -2.48
C LYS A 44 18.72 1.05 -1.50
N THR A 45 17.44 1.36 -1.61
CA THR A 45 16.70 2.32 -0.78
C THR A 45 15.47 1.64 -0.19
N ASN A 46 15.03 2.11 0.98
CA ASN A 46 13.69 1.81 1.48
C ASN A 46 12.77 2.97 1.08
N GLU A 47 11.90 2.74 0.10
CA GLU A 47 10.95 3.72 -0.42
C GLU A 47 9.54 3.53 0.16
N ASP A 48 9.32 2.45 0.94
CA ASP A 48 8.13 2.31 1.77
C ASP A 48 8.07 3.40 2.84
N PHE A 49 6.87 3.93 3.05
CA PHE A 49 6.56 4.80 4.18
C PHE A 49 5.23 4.42 4.80
N SER A 50 5.04 4.73 6.08
CA SER A 50 3.81 4.39 6.77
C SER A 50 3.36 5.45 7.75
N LYS A 51 2.07 5.44 8.06
CA LYS A 51 1.50 6.31 9.10
C LYS A 51 0.38 5.58 9.81
N TYR A 52 0.37 5.68 11.13
CA TYR A 52 -0.79 5.39 11.94
C TYR A 52 -1.23 6.63 12.75
N LEU A 53 -2.53 6.73 13.02
CA LEU A 53 -3.17 7.71 13.91
C LEU A 53 -4.18 6.97 14.78
N MET A 54 -3.94 6.92 16.08
CA MET A 54 -4.82 6.24 17.04
C MET A 54 -4.80 7.01 18.37
N PRO A 55 -5.86 7.77 18.70
CA PRO A 55 -7.08 7.95 17.90
C PRO A 55 -6.83 8.70 16.57
N PHE A 56 -7.76 8.62 15.62
CA PHE A 56 -7.63 9.27 14.31
C PHE A 56 -7.59 10.80 14.44
N ASP A 57 -8.47 11.36 15.27
CA ASP A 57 -8.32 12.70 15.83
C ASP A 57 -8.71 12.71 17.31
N ASN A 58 -8.48 13.82 18.01
CA ASN A 58 -8.88 13.97 19.42
C ASN A 58 -10.30 14.56 19.58
N HIS A 59 -11.12 14.56 18.52
CA HIS A 59 -12.39 15.25 18.45
C HIS A 59 -13.52 14.33 17.95
N LEU A 60 -13.94 14.48 16.69
CA LEU A 60 -15.10 13.77 16.14
C LEU A 60 -14.82 12.30 15.85
N TRP A 61 -13.56 11.95 15.67
CA TRP A 61 -13.05 10.65 15.23
C TRP A 61 -12.16 10.00 16.30
N LYS A 62 -12.40 10.33 17.58
CA LYS A 62 -11.64 9.79 18.72
C LYS A 62 -11.75 8.27 18.90
N ASP A 63 -12.81 7.67 18.39
CA ASP A 63 -13.06 6.23 18.46
C ASP A 63 -12.64 5.51 17.16
N TRP A 64 -11.92 6.22 16.28
CA TRP A 64 -11.38 5.68 15.04
C TRP A 64 -9.87 5.55 15.14
N ALA A 65 -9.31 4.63 14.35
CA ALA A 65 -7.88 4.51 14.11
C ALA A 65 -7.62 4.49 12.60
N PHE A 66 -6.48 5.01 12.19
CA PHE A 66 -6.04 5.02 10.80
C PHE A 66 -4.67 4.37 10.71
N PHE A 67 -4.49 3.47 9.75
CA PHE A 67 -3.25 2.79 9.46
C PHE A 67 -3.03 2.82 7.95
N SER A 68 -1.82 3.14 7.49
CA SER A 68 -1.54 3.29 6.07
C SER A 68 -0.10 2.91 5.75
N ILE A 69 0.07 2.35 4.56
CA ILE A 69 1.35 2.02 3.94
C ILE A 69 1.34 2.65 2.55
N PHE A 70 2.41 3.36 2.25
CA PHE A 70 2.68 3.98 0.96
C PHE A 70 3.95 3.35 0.42
N ASP A 71 3.80 2.56 -0.62
CA ASP A 71 4.85 1.84 -1.31
C ASP A 71 5.41 2.77 -2.40
N GLY A 72 6.57 3.36 -2.12
CA GLY A 72 7.18 4.37 -3.00
C GLY A 72 7.88 3.74 -4.19
N HIS A 73 7.85 4.42 -5.33
CA HIS A 73 8.66 4.03 -6.49
C HIS A 73 9.27 5.23 -7.21
N ASN A 74 10.53 5.06 -7.61
CA ASN A 74 11.37 6.13 -8.18
C ASN A 74 11.66 7.27 -7.17
N GLY A 75 11.61 6.96 -5.87
CA GLY A 75 11.81 7.93 -4.79
C GLY A 75 10.78 7.80 -3.68
N ILE A 76 11.12 8.32 -2.50
CA ILE A 76 10.32 8.20 -1.27
C ILE A 76 9.39 9.40 -1.01
N GLU A 77 9.59 10.53 -1.71
CA GLU A 77 8.96 11.79 -1.34
C GLU A 77 7.43 11.73 -1.50
N THR A 78 6.89 11.14 -2.56
CA THR A 78 5.43 10.95 -2.70
C THR A 78 4.87 10.10 -1.56
N ALA A 79 5.49 8.95 -1.25
CA ALA A 79 5.05 8.07 -0.18
C ALA A 79 5.05 8.77 1.19
N LYS A 80 6.16 9.42 1.52
CA LYS A 80 6.35 10.16 2.77
C LYS A 80 5.41 11.34 2.92
N ASN A 81 5.22 12.14 1.88
CA ASN A 81 4.35 13.32 1.91
C ASN A 81 2.87 12.91 1.91
N ALA A 82 2.48 11.88 1.14
CA ALA A 82 1.13 11.34 1.17
C ALA A 82 0.78 10.82 2.58
N ALA A 83 1.68 10.08 3.22
CA ALA A 83 1.52 9.60 4.59
C ALA A 83 1.37 10.73 5.63
N HIS A 84 2.08 11.85 5.45
CA HIS A 84 1.96 13.02 6.32
C HIS A 84 0.66 13.81 6.11
N LEU A 85 0.17 13.88 4.88
CA LEU A 85 -0.94 14.75 4.51
C LEU A 85 -2.30 14.05 4.53
N ILE A 86 -2.37 12.75 4.24
CA ILE A 86 -3.64 12.04 4.04
C ILE A 86 -4.58 12.16 5.24
N GLY A 87 -4.06 12.05 6.47
CA GLY A 87 -4.86 12.18 7.68
C GLY A 87 -5.53 13.56 7.79
N LYS A 88 -4.77 14.63 7.53
CA LYS A 88 -5.30 16.00 7.50
C LYS A 88 -6.38 16.16 6.42
N TYR A 89 -6.12 15.68 5.21
CA TYR A 89 -7.04 15.77 4.08
C TYR A 89 -8.35 15.00 4.32
N LEU A 90 -8.26 13.81 4.91
CA LEU A 90 -9.42 13.03 5.32
C LEU A 90 -10.22 13.76 6.40
N LEU A 91 -9.57 14.28 7.44
CA LEU A 91 -10.25 15.04 8.51
C LEU A 91 -10.96 16.29 7.98
N GLU A 92 -10.33 17.07 7.11
CA GLU A 92 -10.94 18.25 6.47
C GLU A 92 -12.11 17.88 5.54
N SER A 93 -12.05 16.71 4.91
CA SER A 93 -13.12 16.23 4.05
C SER A 93 -14.29 15.71 4.88
N PHE A 94 -13.99 15.02 5.98
CA PHE A 94 -14.94 14.48 6.93
C PHE A 94 -15.57 15.52 7.85
N SER A 95 -14.91 16.65 8.13
CA SER A 95 -15.51 17.74 8.92
C SER A 95 -16.74 18.36 8.26
N LYS A 96 -16.95 18.09 6.97
CA LYS A 96 -18.13 18.48 6.20
C LYS A 96 -19.31 17.53 6.42
N LEU A 97 -19.07 16.35 7.00
CA LEU A 97 -20.10 15.43 7.47
C LEU A 97 -20.63 15.93 8.81
N GLN A 98 -21.96 15.97 8.98
CA GLN A 98 -22.55 16.34 10.27
C GLN A 98 -22.26 15.25 11.31
N SER A 99 -21.88 15.67 12.52
CA SER A 99 -21.25 14.86 13.58
C SER A 99 -22.04 13.66 14.11
N ASN A 100 -23.30 13.48 13.72
CA ASN A 100 -24.21 12.47 14.26
C ASN A 100 -24.82 11.55 13.18
N ILE A 101 -24.34 11.61 11.93
CA ILE A 101 -24.92 10.81 10.85
C ILE A 101 -24.12 9.51 10.71
N GLU A 102 -24.83 8.40 10.76
CA GLU A 102 -24.37 7.12 10.24
C GLU A 102 -23.90 7.32 8.80
N ILE A 103 -22.59 7.27 8.56
CA ILE A 103 -22.03 7.69 7.28
C ILE A 103 -22.50 6.70 6.22
N ASP A 104 -23.33 7.19 5.29
CA ASP A 104 -23.72 6.43 4.12
C ASP A 104 -22.46 6.02 3.34
N ILE A 105 -22.33 4.73 3.02
CA ILE A 105 -21.17 4.19 2.33
C ILE A 105 -20.93 4.87 0.98
N ALA A 106 -21.98 5.27 0.26
CA ALA A 106 -21.82 5.97 -1.01
C ALA A 106 -21.23 7.37 -0.79
N GLN A 107 -21.69 8.09 0.24
CA GLN A 107 -21.11 9.38 0.65
C GLN A 107 -19.67 9.22 1.14
N PHE A 108 -19.36 8.21 1.96
CA PHE A 108 -18.00 7.91 2.42
C PHE A 108 -17.07 7.66 1.23
N ASN A 109 -17.50 6.82 0.29
CA ASN A 109 -16.75 6.49 -0.91
C ASN A 109 -16.46 7.72 -1.78
N ASP A 110 -17.47 8.57 -1.99
CA ASP A 110 -17.31 9.81 -2.77
C ASP A 110 -16.32 10.77 -2.09
N ILE A 111 -16.43 10.93 -0.77
CA ILE A 111 -15.51 11.76 0.02
C ILE A 111 -14.09 11.25 -0.10
N VAL A 112 -13.83 9.97 0.23
CA VAL A 112 -12.49 9.39 0.19
C VAL A 112 -11.89 9.51 -1.20
N LYS A 113 -12.64 9.20 -2.27
CA LYS A 113 -12.17 9.35 -3.65
C LYS A 113 -11.79 10.79 -3.98
N LYS A 114 -12.62 11.77 -3.61
CA LYS A 114 -12.32 13.20 -3.80
C LYS A 114 -11.10 13.62 -2.98
N THR A 115 -10.93 13.10 -1.77
CA THR A 115 -9.79 13.37 -0.91
C THR A 115 -8.48 12.90 -1.55
N PHE A 116 -8.42 11.68 -2.09
CA PHE A 116 -7.22 11.17 -2.78
C PHE A 116 -6.89 11.99 -4.04
N ILE A 117 -7.89 12.37 -4.83
CA ILE A 117 -7.70 13.25 -6.00
C ILE A 117 -7.17 14.63 -5.59
N GLN A 118 -7.67 15.20 -4.47
CA GLN A 118 -7.21 16.49 -3.95
C GLN A 118 -5.79 16.40 -3.38
N LEU A 119 -5.47 15.32 -2.67
CA LEU A 119 -4.13 15.05 -2.17
C LEU A 119 -3.14 14.93 -3.34
N ASP A 120 -3.46 14.13 -4.35
CA ASP A 120 -2.61 13.95 -5.53
C ASP A 120 -2.36 15.27 -6.27
N LYS A 121 -3.39 16.11 -6.41
CA LYS A 121 -3.23 17.44 -7.00
C LYS A 121 -2.25 18.31 -6.20
N HIS A 122 -2.28 18.25 -4.87
CA HIS A 122 -1.38 19.02 -4.02
C HIS A 122 0.05 18.47 -4.08
N LEU A 123 0.23 17.14 -4.03
CA LEU A 123 1.53 16.50 -4.15
C LEU A 123 2.24 16.93 -5.44
N ARG A 124 1.51 17.00 -6.57
CA ARG A 124 2.02 17.44 -7.88
C ARG A 124 2.71 18.80 -7.87
N GLU A 125 2.42 19.67 -6.90
CA GLU A 125 3.03 20.99 -6.80
C GLU A 125 4.50 20.92 -6.35
N PHE A 126 4.95 19.82 -5.72
CA PHE A 126 6.28 19.75 -5.12
C PHE A 126 6.98 18.39 -5.16
N VAL A 127 6.32 17.28 -5.51
CA VAL A 127 6.96 15.97 -5.71
C VAL A 127 7.16 15.65 -7.19
N GLN A 128 8.21 14.92 -7.50
CA GLN A 128 8.54 14.47 -8.86
C GLN A 128 8.64 12.95 -8.99
N ASP A 129 8.59 12.23 -7.87
CA ASP A 129 8.54 10.77 -7.80
C ASP A 129 7.11 10.26 -7.64
N ASN A 130 6.94 8.97 -7.38
CA ASN A 130 5.68 8.27 -7.48
C ASN A 130 5.47 7.33 -6.27
N SER A 131 4.23 6.91 -6.01
CA SER A 131 3.95 5.91 -4.96
C SER A 131 2.65 5.16 -5.20
N GLY A 132 2.68 3.83 -5.08
CA GLY A 132 1.50 3.02 -4.78
C GLY A 132 1.08 3.19 -3.31
N SER A 133 -0.20 3.10 -2.98
CA SER A 133 -0.62 3.24 -1.58
C SER A 133 -1.81 2.38 -1.17
N ILE A 134 -1.77 1.93 0.07
CA ILE A 134 -2.91 1.36 0.77
C ILE A 134 -3.12 2.05 2.11
N ALA A 135 -4.34 2.51 2.33
CA ALA A 135 -4.78 3.05 3.59
C ALA A 135 -5.89 2.18 4.17
N SER A 136 -6.01 2.14 5.48
CA SER A 136 -7.10 1.47 6.20
C SER A 136 -7.59 2.38 7.30
N LEU A 137 -8.89 2.62 7.32
CA LEU A 137 -9.56 3.41 8.33
C LEU A 137 -10.45 2.47 9.15
N ILE A 138 -10.13 2.31 10.42
CA ILE A 138 -10.83 1.44 11.36
C ILE A 138 -11.75 2.32 12.20
N GLY A 139 -13.06 2.13 12.06
CA GLY A 139 -14.07 2.82 12.84
C GLY A 139 -14.68 1.96 13.95
N PRO A 140 -15.57 2.55 14.77
CA PRO A 140 -16.22 1.86 15.88
C PRO A 140 -17.22 0.79 15.41
N LYS A 141 -17.89 1.00 14.27
CA LYS A 141 -18.87 0.05 13.70
C LYS A 141 -18.32 -0.78 12.54
N ASN A 142 -17.46 -0.18 11.72
CA ASN A 142 -17.03 -0.75 10.45
C ASN A 142 -15.53 -0.53 10.26
N ILE A 143 -14.91 -1.43 9.51
CA ILE A 143 -13.55 -1.35 9.01
C ILE A 143 -13.63 -0.97 7.53
N TYR A 144 -12.92 0.07 7.13
CA TYR A 144 -12.84 0.55 5.76
C TYR A 144 -11.43 0.32 5.23
N LEU A 145 -11.29 -0.59 4.27
CA LEU A 145 -10.04 -0.80 3.54
C LEU A 145 -10.04 0.10 2.31
N ILE A 146 -9.05 0.99 2.18
CA ILE A 146 -8.94 2.00 1.12
C ILE A 146 -7.68 1.67 0.31
N ASN A 147 -7.83 1.03 -0.84
CA ASN A 147 -6.70 0.62 -1.65
C ASN A 147 -6.49 1.51 -2.88
N ILE A 148 -5.25 1.90 -3.16
CA ILE A 148 -4.82 2.47 -4.43
C ILE A 148 -3.40 2.03 -4.80
N GLY A 149 -3.29 0.83 -5.33
CA GLY A 149 -2.04 0.28 -5.82
C GLY A 149 -2.06 -1.22 -5.64
N ASP A 150 -0.89 -1.81 -5.46
CA ASP A 150 -0.62 -3.23 -5.30
C ASP A 150 -0.19 -3.65 -3.90
N SER A 151 -0.03 -2.72 -2.97
CA SER A 151 -0.14 -3.03 -1.56
C SER A 151 -1.54 -3.62 -1.25
N ARG A 152 -1.65 -4.48 -0.23
CA ARG A 152 -2.88 -5.23 0.04
C ARG A 152 -3.21 -5.30 1.52
N GLY A 153 -4.50 -5.32 1.80
CA GLY A 153 -5.08 -5.45 3.14
C GLY A 153 -6.05 -6.62 3.20
N ILE A 154 -5.93 -7.44 4.23
CA ILE A 154 -6.82 -8.57 4.51
C ILE A 154 -7.36 -8.51 5.94
N ILE A 155 -8.63 -8.90 6.10
CA ILE A 155 -9.25 -9.13 7.41
C ILE A 155 -9.35 -10.63 7.61
N ILE A 156 -8.89 -11.12 8.75
CA ILE A 156 -8.85 -12.55 9.04
C ILE A 156 -9.56 -12.89 10.36
N SER A 157 -10.09 -14.10 10.42
CA SER A 157 -10.58 -14.68 11.67
C SER A 157 -9.43 -15.16 12.56
N LYS A 158 -9.75 -15.48 13.82
CA LYS A 158 -8.80 -16.06 14.77
C LYS A 158 -8.13 -17.34 14.27
N ASP A 159 -8.83 -18.13 13.46
CA ASP A 159 -8.34 -19.41 12.93
C ASP A 159 -7.56 -19.25 11.61
N GLY A 160 -7.40 -18.01 11.11
CA GLY A 160 -6.67 -17.74 9.86
C GLY A 160 -7.52 -17.84 8.59
N GLN A 161 -8.85 -17.81 8.71
CA GLN A 161 -9.72 -17.67 7.54
C GLN A 161 -9.67 -16.23 7.03
N VAL A 162 -9.46 -16.03 5.72
CA VAL A 162 -9.57 -14.71 5.09
C VAL A 162 -11.05 -14.35 4.93
N LEU A 163 -11.49 -13.30 5.62
CA LEU A 163 -12.87 -12.82 5.65
C LEU A 163 -13.12 -11.72 4.61
N SER A 164 -12.12 -10.86 4.38
CA SER A 164 -12.18 -9.79 3.38
C SER A 164 -10.77 -9.45 2.89
N THR A 165 -10.66 -8.92 1.67
CA THR A 165 -9.39 -8.52 1.06
C THR A 165 -9.60 -7.38 0.08
N THR A 166 -8.66 -6.43 0.04
CA THR A 166 -8.55 -5.48 -1.08
C THR A 166 -8.18 -6.22 -2.37
N LYS A 167 -8.37 -5.54 -3.50
CA LYS A 167 -7.94 -6.01 -4.82
C LYS A 167 -6.86 -5.08 -5.34
N ASP A 168 -5.74 -5.67 -5.72
CA ASP A 168 -4.61 -4.94 -6.27
C ASP A 168 -4.98 -4.29 -7.59
N HIS A 169 -4.42 -3.12 -7.83
CA HIS A 169 -4.48 -2.40 -9.08
C HIS A 169 -3.30 -2.80 -9.97
N LYS A 170 -3.25 -4.07 -10.40
CA LYS A 170 -2.20 -4.58 -11.30
C LYS A 170 -2.67 -4.68 -12.75
N PRO A 171 -1.78 -4.53 -13.76
CA PRO A 171 -2.11 -4.70 -15.18
C PRO A 171 -2.59 -6.11 -15.54
N SER A 172 -2.33 -7.10 -14.69
CA SER A 172 -2.87 -8.46 -14.81
C SER A 172 -4.38 -8.54 -14.52
N VAL A 173 -4.95 -7.55 -13.84
CA VAL A 173 -6.37 -7.52 -13.47
C VAL A 173 -7.23 -7.07 -14.65
N ARG A 174 -8.14 -7.93 -15.10
CA ARG A 174 -8.99 -7.70 -16.27
C ARG A 174 -9.76 -6.37 -16.22
N LYS A 175 -10.35 -6.02 -15.07
CA LYS A 175 -11.09 -4.75 -14.89
C LYS A 175 -10.19 -3.54 -15.14
N GLU A 176 -8.94 -3.60 -14.71
CA GLU A 176 -7.96 -2.53 -14.93
C GLU A 176 -7.48 -2.49 -16.38
N GLN A 177 -7.29 -3.65 -17.03
CA GLN A 177 -6.98 -3.70 -18.47
C GLN A 177 -8.07 -3.03 -19.31
N GLU A 178 -9.33 -3.33 -19.02
CA GLU A 178 -10.48 -2.74 -19.71
C GLU A 178 -10.56 -1.22 -19.46
N ARG A 179 -10.29 -0.76 -18.22
CA ARG A 179 -10.23 0.66 -17.87
C ARG A 179 -9.14 1.39 -18.65
N ILE A 180 -7.91 0.88 -18.64
CA ILE A 180 -6.76 1.49 -19.32
C ILE A 180 -7.00 1.59 -20.82
N ARG A 181 -7.47 0.52 -21.47
CA ARG A 181 -7.78 0.54 -22.91
C ARG A 181 -8.84 1.58 -23.27
N LYS A 182 -9.86 1.77 -22.41
CA LYS A 182 -10.89 2.81 -22.64
C LYS A 182 -10.35 4.23 -22.56
N THR A 183 -9.22 4.44 -21.88
CA THR A 183 -8.54 5.74 -21.82
C THR A 183 -7.55 5.97 -22.96
N GLY A 184 -7.39 4.97 -23.85
CA GLY A 184 -6.38 4.99 -24.93
C GLY A 184 -4.99 4.53 -24.48
N GLY A 185 -4.84 4.08 -23.23
CA GLY A 185 -3.57 3.56 -22.71
C GLY A 185 -3.31 2.11 -23.13
N HIS A 186 -2.04 1.70 -23.00
CA HIS A 186 -1.51 0.43 -23.46
C HIS A 186 -0.95 -0.38 -22.29
N ILE A 187 -1.15 -1.70 -22.36
CA ILE A 187 -0.51 -2.66 -21.48
C ILE A 187 0.35 -3.56 -22.35
N THR A 188 1.63 -3.62 -22.03
CA THR A 188 2.61 -4.42 -22.75
C THR A 188 3.23 -5.44 -21.81
N LYS A 189 3.71 -6.54 -22.38
CA LYS A 189 4.60 -7.45 -21.66
C LYS A 189 6.02 -6.92 -21.78
N SER A 190 6.66 -6.68 -20.66
CA SER A 190 8.10 -6.44 -20.58
C SER A 190 8.86 -7.78 -20.53
N GLY A 191 10.19 -7.73 -20.50
CA GLY A 191 11.00 -8.91 -20.21
C GLY A 191 10.55 -9.58 -18.90
N ASN A 192 10.70 -10.91 -18.81
CA ASN A 192 10.21 -11.76 -17.72
C ASN A 192 8.67 -11.82 -17.57
N ASP A 193 7.91 -11.61 -18.65
CA ASP A 193 6.43 -11.73 -18.67
C ASP A 193 5.68 -10.77 -17.73
N VAL A 194 6.37 -9.77 -17.16
CA VAL A 194 5.76 -8.73 -16.32
C VAL A 194 4.95 -7.77 -17.17
N LEU A 195 3.68 -7.59 -16.84
CA LEU A 195 2.82 -6.63 -17.53
C LEU A 195 3.09 -5.21 -17.02
N ARG A 196 3.27 -4.26 -17.96
CA ARG A 196 3.50 -2.85 -17.67
C ARG A 196 2.52 -1.94 -18.39
N VAL A 197 2.07 -0.88 -17.72
CA VAL A 197 1.30 0.21 -18.31
C VAL A 197 2.25 1.19 -18.98
N GLU A 198 1.99 1.56 -20.24
CA GLU A 198 2.82 2.50 -21.02
C GLU A 198 4.31 2.15 -21.01
N ASN A 199 4.63 0.84 -21.01
CA ASN A 199 5.98 0.26 -20.86
C ASN A 199 6.74 0.66 -19.58
N GLN A 200 6.08 1.29 -18.61
CA GLN A 200 6.71 1.90 -17.44
C GLN A 200 6.28 1.22 -16.15
N LEU A 201 4.99 1.21 -15.83
CA LEU A 201 4.52 0.92 -14.47
C LEU A 201 3.96 -0.50 -14.31
N ALA A 202 4.28 -1.13 -13.18
CA ALA A 202 3.71 -2.42 -12.78
C ALA A 202 2.37 -2.29 -12.03
N THR A 203 1.93 -1.07 -11.75
CA THR A 203 0.63 -0.72 -11.15
C THR A 203 -0.25 0.05 -12.13
N THR A 204 -1.56 0.06 -11.90
CA THR A 204 -2.55 0.73 -12.75
C THR A 204 -3.18 1.96 -12.08
N ARG A 205 -2.96 2.16 -10.78
CA ARG A 205 -3.44 3.33 -10.03
C ARG A 205 -2.41 3.68 -8.96
N ALA A 206 -2.13 4.96 -8.79
CA ALA A 206 -1.11 5.45 -7.87
C ALA A 206 -1.38 6.90 -7.48
N LEU A 207 -0.68 7.38 -6.45
CA LEU A 207 -0.42 8.81 -6.24
C LEU A 207 0.91 9.15 -6.95
N GLY A 208 1.01 10.31 -7.57
CA GLY A 208 2.19 10.63 -8.38
C GLY A 208 2.05 10.17 -9.83
N ASP A 209 3.16 9.68 -10.41
CA ASP A 209 3.25 9.22 -11.81
C ASP A 209 2.84 10.28 -12.85
N TYR A 210 3.17 11.56 -12.58
CA TYR A 210 2.70 12.71 -13.36
C TYR A 210 3.24 12.79 -14.80
N SER A 211 4.19 11.94 -15.16
CA SER A 211 4.66 11.77 -16.54
C SER A 211 3.61 11.08 -17.42
N LEU A 212 2.67 10.35 -16.82
CA LEU A 212 1.57 9.66 -17.49
C LEU A 212 0.27 10.44 -17.37
N ASP A 213 -0.65 10.17 -18.30
CA ASP A 213 -1.99 10.76 -18.22
C ASP A 213 -2.72 10.24 -16.98
N LYS A 214 -3.26 11.16 -16.17
CA LYS A 214 -4.08 10.87 -14.97
C LYS A 214 -5.32 10.02 -15.25
N HIS A 215 -5.76 9.93 -16.50
CA HIS A 215 -6.84 9.04 -16.93
C HIS A 215 -6.34 7.59 -17.07
N ILE A 216 -5.07 7.40 -17.45
CA ILE A 216 -4.41 6.09 -17.50
C ILE A 216 -4.06 5.62 -16.09
N ILE A 217 -3.38 6.46 -15.29
CA ILE A 217 -3.01 6.19 -13.90
C ILE A 217 -3.75 7.17 -12.97
N PRO A 218 -4.98 6.84 -12.55
CA PRO A 218 -5.75 7.74 -11.71
C PRO A 218 -5.41 7.58 -10.22
N ALA A 219 -5.40 8.70 -9.50
CA ALA A 219 -5.42 8.79 -8.03
C ALA A 219 -6.80 8.39 -7.43
N LEU A 220 -7.33 7.24 -7.84
CA LEU A 220 -8.68 6.80 -7.51
C LEU A 220 -8.69 5.48 -6.70
N PRO A 221 -8.91 5.54 -5.38
CA PRO A 221 -8.96 4.34 -4.56
C PRO A 221 -10.25 3.54 -4.75
N ASP A 222 -10.14 2.23 -4.53
CA ASP A 222 -11.27 1.35 -4.27
C ASP A 222 -11.42 1.18 -2.74
N ILE A 223 -12.66 1.17 -2.25
CA ILE A 223 -12.97 1.09 -0.83
C ILE A 223 -13.82 -0.16 -0.57
N ILE A 224 -13.49 -0.90 0.47
CA ILE A 224 -14.25 -2.05 0.97
C ILE A 224 -14.68 -1.73 2.39
N GLU A 225 -15.98 -1.82 2.64
CA GLU A 225 -16.56 -1.76 3.99
C GLU A 225 -16.73 -3.18 4.52
N TYR A 226 -16.32 -3.39 5.77
CA TYR A 226 -16.49 -4.64 6.48
C TYR A 226 -17.06 -4.36 7.87
N PRO A 227 -18.16 -5.02 8.29
CA PRO A 227 -18.75 -4.80 9.61
C PRO A 227 -17.79 -5.29 10.70
N ARG A 228 -17.61 -4.50 11.75
CA ARG A 228 -16.85 -4.95 12.92
C ARG A 228 -17.72 -5.92 13.71
N ASP A 229 -17.53 -7.20 13.45
CA ASP A 229 -18.18 -8.28 14.18
C ASP A 229 -17.14 -9.19 14.86
N SER A 230 -17.63 -10.06 15.75
CA SER A 230 -16.80 -10.97 16.53
C SER A 230 -16.04 -12.04 15.72
N SER A 231 -16.31 -12.17 14.42
CA SER A 231 -15.60 -13.13 13.56
C SER A 231 -14.24 -12.61 13.11
N ALA A 232 -14.07 -11.29 13.00
CA ALA A 232 -12.82 -10.65 12.61
C ALA A 232 -11.91 -10.45 13.83
N SER A 233 -10.69 -10.95 13.75
CA SER A 233 -9.71 -10.87 14.86
C SER A 233 -8.49 -10.03 14.50
N TYR A 234 -8.05 -10.06 13.24
CA TYR A 234 -6.90 -9.28 12.80
C TYR A 234 -7.14 -8.60 11.46
N LEU A 235 -6.68 -7.36 11.35
CA LEU A 235 -6.42 -6.68 10.09
C LEU A 235 -4.93 -6.76 9.81
N ILE A 236 -4.57 -7.19 8.61
CA ILE A 236 -3.19 -7.19 8.11
C ILE A 236 -3.14 -6.29 6.89
N ILE A 237 -2.26 -5.29 6.89
CA ILE A 237 -1.94 -4.48 5.71
C ILE A 237 -0.45 -4.56 5.44
N ALA A 238 -0.06 -4.70 4.17
CA ALA A 238 1.35 -4.76 3.79
C ALA A 238 1.61 -4.26 2.36
N SER A 239 2.86 -3.86 2.08
CA SER A 239 3.38 -3.60 0.72
C SER A 239 3.53 -4.89 -0.09
N ASP A 240 3.72 -4.77 -1.40
CA ASP A 240 3.76 -5.91 -2.32
C ASP A 240 4.98 -6.82 -2.12
N GLY A 241 6.05 -6.33 -1.48
CA GLY A 241 7.20 -7.14 -1.07
C GLY A 241 6.84 -8.36 -0.19
N ILE A 242 5.65 -8.38 0.41
CA ILE A 242 5.08 -9.59 1.05
C ILE A 242 4.16 -10.34 0.06
N TRP A 243 3.24 -9.63 -0.58
CA TRP A 243 2.16 -10.23 -1.38
C TRP A 243 2.61 -10.84 -2.70
N ASP A 244 3.80 -10.48 -3.19
CA ASP A 244 4.39 -11.04 -4.40
C ASP A 244 4.94 -12.45 -4.18
N VAL A 245 5.25 -12.82 -2.92
CA VAL A 245 5.81 -14.13 -2.57
C VAL A 245 4.91 -14.96 -1.66
N MET A 246 3.95 -14.34 -0.96
CA MET A 246 2.96 -15.03 -0.14
C MET A 246 1.53 -14.59 -0.47
N ASN A 247 0.65 -15.55 -0.70
CA ASN A 247 -0.76 -15.29 -0.94
C ASN A 247 -1.53 -15.01 0.38
N ASN A 248 -2.80 -14.59 0.23
CA ASN A 248 -3.65 -14.20 1.35
C ASN A 248 -3.78 -15.30 2.41
N GLU A 249 -4.02 -16.55 1.99
CA GLU A 249 -4.21 -17.69 2.87
C GLU A 249 -2.92 -18.06 3.61
N GLN A 250 -1.76 -17.99 2.95
CA GLN A 250 -0.46 -18.22 3.56
C GLN A 250 -0.17 -17.19 4.66
N VAL A 251 -0.38 -15.90 4.39
CA VAL A 251 -0.19 -14.83 5.39
C VAL A 251 -1.19 -14.96 6.53
N ALA A 252 -2.46 -15.25 6.23
CA ALA A 252 -3.50 -15.42 7.25
C ALA A 252 -3.20 -16.56 8.23
N LEU A 253 -2.80 -17.73 7.69
CA LEU A 253 -2.38 -18.88 8.50
C LEU A 253 -1.10 -18.59 9.28
N PHE A 254 -0.13 -17.90 8.67
CA PHE A 254 1.13 -17.56 9.32
C PHE A 254 0.89 -16.71 10.58
N VAL A 255 0.03 -15.70 10.47
CA VAL A 255 -0.34 -14.80 11.56
C VAL A 255 -1.17 -15.54 12.61
N SER A 256 -2.23 -16.25 12.22
CA SER A 256 -3.16 -16.89 13.17
C SER A 256 -2.47 -17.92 14.06
N GLN A 257 -1.55 -18.72 13.51
CA GLN A 257 -0.80 -19.73 14.25
C GLN A 257 0.14 -19.16 15.33
N ARG A 258 0.55 -17.89 15.20
CA ARG A 258 1.51 -17.24 16.11
C ARG A 258 0.86 -16.23 17.05
N ALA A 259 -0.31 -15.70 16.70
CA ALA A 259 -0.93 -14.58 17.41
C ALA A 259 -1.28 -14.87 18.88
N SER A 260 -1.40 -16.13 19.28
CA SER A 260 -1.63 -16.52 20.68
C SER A 260 -0.36 -16.56 21.55
N ASN A 261 0.83 -16.65 20.93
CA ASN A 261 2.08 -16.95 21.64
C ASN A 261 3.21 -15.94 21.41
N SER A 262 3.03 -15.03 20.45
CA SER A 262 4.06 -14.06 20.06
C SER A 262 3.51 -12.65 20.04
N ARG A 263 4.39 -11.67 20.30
CA ARG A 263 4.06 -10.26 20.08
C ARG A 263 3.88 -9.98 18.59
N LEU A 264 3.04 -9.02 18.25
CA LEU A 264 2.69 -8.71 16.87
C LEU A 264 3.91 -8.25 16.03
N ASP A 265 4.84 -7.50 16.63
CA ASP A 265 6.10 -7.10 15.98
C ASP A 265 7.00 -8.31 15.66
N GLN A 266 7.06 -9.29 16.56
CA GLN A 266 7.81 -10.52 16.35
C GLN A 266 7.20 -11.34 15.21
N ILE A 267 5.86 -11.43 15.14
CA ILE A 267 5.17 -12.11 14.03
C ILE A 267 5.53 -11.44 12.70
N ILE A 268 5.54 -10.11 12.64
CA ILE A 268 5.93 -9.35 11.45
C ILE A 268 7.41 -9.61 11.11
N SER A 269 8.29 -9.61 12.10
CA SER A 269 9.71 -9.93 11.89
C SER A 269 9.90 -11.31 11.26
N GLU A 270 9.24 -12.33 11.80
CA GLU A 270 9.31 -13.69 11.26
C GLU A 270 8.66 -13.79 9.87
N LEU A 271 7.61 -13.01 9.60
CA LEU A 271 6.97 -12.93 8.29
C LEU A 271 7.94 -12.36 7.24
N PHE A 272 8.69 -11.31 7.57
CA PHE A 272 9.71 -10.75 6.69
C PHE A 272 10.84 -11.75 6.41
N ASP A 273 11.29 -12.47 7.45
CA ASP A 273 12.30 -13.53 7.29
C ASP A 273 11.78 -14.68 6.42
N GLN A 274 10.48 -14.99 6.48
CA GLN A 274 9.86 -15.95 5.57
C GLN A 274 9.81 -15.41 4.14
N CYS A 275 9.42 -14.16 3.92
CA CYS A 275 9.36 -13.56 2.59
C CYS A 275 10.74 -13.51 1.91
N LEU A 276 11.81 -13.22 2.65
CA LEU A 276 13.18 -13.31 2.12
C LEU A 276 13.55 -14.74 1.68
N LYS A 277 13.07 -15.77 2.40
CA LYS A 277 13.31 -17.18 2.02
C LYS A 277 12.49 -17.58 0.79
N GLU A 278 11.30 -17.01 0.63
CA GLU A 278 10.47 -17.14 -0.58
C GLU A 278 10.92 -16.19 -1.71
N GLU A 279 12.16 -15.68 -1.64
CA GLU A 279 12.83 -14.89 -2.68
C GLU A 279 12.23 -13.48 -2.91
N SER A 280 11.61 -12.88 -1.89
CA SER A 280 11.23 -11.45 -1.96
C SER A 280 12.49 -10.59 -2.08
N SER A 281 12.51 -9.75 -3.13
CA SER A 281 13.59 -8.82 -3.42
C SER A 281 13.22 -7.35 -3.16
N ASP A 282 12.08 -7.10 -2.52
CA ASP A 282 11.54 -5.74 -2.34
C ASP A 282 11.71 -5.19 -0.91
N ASN A 283 11.34 -3.92 -0.75
CA ASN A 283 11.00 -3.36 0.55
C ASN A 283 9.77 -4.10 1.11
N MET A 284 9.73 -4.25 2.43
CA MET A 284 8.62 -4.91 3.12
C MET A 284 8.19 -4.08 4.29
N THR A 285 6.92 -3.70 4.31
CA THR A 285 6.28 -2.98 5.40
C THR A 285 4.95 -3.62 5.72
N ALA A 286 4.64 -3.79 7.00
CA ALA A 286 3.40 -4.40 7.44
C ALA A 286 2.87 -3.80 8.74
N TYR A 287 1.54 -3.80 8.87
CA TYR A 287 0.84 -3.73 10.16
C TYR A 287 0.02 -5.00 10.39
N ILE A 288 -0.01 -5.43 11.65
CA ILE A 288 -1.02 -6.39 12.16
C ILE A 288 -1.78 -5.67 13.27
N VAL A 289 -3.10 -5.52 13.12
CA VAL A 289 -3.96 -4.81 14.07
C VAL A 289 -4.98 -5.78 14.64
N LYS A 290 -5.08 -5.85 15.97
CA LYS A 290 -6.13 -6.58 16.68
C LYS A 290 -7.47 -5.86 16.53
N LEU A 291 -8.53 -6.62 16.25
CA LEU A 291 -9.88 -6.11 16.01
C LEU A 291 -10.87 -6.44 17.13
N ASP A 292 -10.47 -7.28 18.09
CA ASP A 292 -11.21 -7.65 19.29
C ASP A 292 -11.28 -6.54 20.35
#